data_AF-A0A9P8UDW4-F1
#
_entry.id   AF-A0A9P8UDW4-F1
#
_cell.length_a   1.000
_cell.length_b   1.000
_cell.length_c   1.000
_cell.angle_alpha   90.00
_cell.angle_beta   90.00
_cell.angle_gamma   90.00
#
_symmetry.space_group_name_H-M   'P 1'
#
loop_
_entity.id
_entity.type
_entity.pdbx_description
1 polymer ?
#
loop_
_entity_poly.entity_id
_entity_poly.type
_entity_poly.pdbx_seq_one_letter_code
_entity_poly.pdbx_strand_id
1 'polypeptide(L)'
;SIPAPLIGHLASLNLPAPSALGPSFFELPETPLAKRAENFVREFIPLWAAHHSFRTYAFALCIANYAGWDSGENAQELGFDKELIYFACVLHEIGFNPDAQKSSLSLELWGAIKAREWILEQTSQVLEECRGFQTAESMAYWADEVCEAIARHTIEFRDFSSRVRLTGALVTLGAGQDLMGLSAQFIHSDDIIT
;
A
#
# COMPACT_ATOMS: atom_id res chain seq x y z
N SER A 1 3.38 6.81 13.13
CA SER A 1 4.09 7.22 11.90
C SER A 1 5.54 6.75 11.98
N ILE A 2 6.18 6.46 10.85
CA ILE A 2 7.50 5.84 10.72
C ILE A 2 8.57 6.91 10.49
N PRO A 3 9.72 6.88 11.21
CA PRO A 3 10.85 7.74 10.92
C PRO A 3 11.42 7.56 9.51
N ALA A 4 11.79 8.66 8.87
CA ALA A 4 12.57 8.65 7.63
C ALA A 4 14.08 8.87 7.93
N PRO A 5 15.00 8.39 7.07
CA PRO A 5 14.77 7.61 5.86
C PRO A 5 14.34 6.16 6.17
N LEU A 6 13.36 5.63 5.42
CA LEU A 6 12.69 4.37 5.75
C LEU A 6 13.63 3.16 5.83
N ILE A 7 14.52 2.98 4.83
CA ILE A 7 15.50 1.89 4.83
C ILE A 7 16.48 2.01 6.00
N GLY A 8 16.94 3.24 6.28
CA GLY A 8 17.81 3.51 7.43
C GLY A 8 17.11 3.19 8.75
N HIS A 9 15.82 3.52 8.86
CA HIS A 9 15.03 3.18 10.03
C HIS A 9 14.85 1.67 10.19
N LEU A 10 14.47 0.94 9.14
CA LEU A 10 14.35 -0.52 9.18
C LEU A 10 15.67 -1.19 9.60
N ALA A 11 16.79 -0.74 9.04
CA ALA A 11 18.11 -1.24 9.43
C ALA A 11 18.42 -0.96 10.92
N SER A 12 17.99 0.21 11.44
CA SER A 12 18.22 0.58 12.84
C SER A 12 17.46 -0.26 13.87
N LEU A 13 16.44 -1.00 13.45
CA LEU A 13 15.70 -1.90 14.35
C LEU A 13 16.56 -3.08 14.83
N ASN A 14 17.65 -3.41 14.12
CA ASN A 14 18.62 -4.44 14.48
C ASN A 14 17.96 -5.79 14.86
N LEU A 15 16.97 -6.22 14.06
CA LEU A 15 16.22 -7.44 14.28
C LEU A 15 16.95 -8.66 13.71
N PRO A 16 16.63 -9.88 14.19
CA PRO A 16 17.10 -11.12 13.57
C PRO A 16 16.67 -11.21 12.10
N ALA A 17 17.33 -12.08 11.33
CA ALA A 17 16.93 -12.36 9.96
C ALA A 17 15.44 -12.75 9.87
N PRO A 18 14.73 -12.34 8.81
CA PRO A 18 13.31 -12.67 8.62
C PRO A 18 13.12 -14.19 8.56
N SER A 19 11.95 -14.67 8.98
CA SER A 19 11.53 -16.06 8.86
C SER A 19 10.46 -16.18 7.77
N ALA A 20 10.38 -17.33 7.09
CA ALA A 20 9.34 -17.59 6.09
C ALA A 20 7.92 -17.52 6.71
N LEU A 21 6.99 -16.88 6.01
CA LEU A 21 5.63 -16.61 6.52
C LEU A 21 4.58 -17.58 5.98
N GLY A 22 4.89 -18.27 4.88
CA GLY A 22 4.01 -19.26 4.25
C GLY A 22 2.88 -18.63 3.41
N PRO A 23 2.22 -19.42 2.54
CA PRO A 23 1.35 -18.89 1.49
C PRO A 23 0.09 -18.16 2.00
N SER A 24 -0.51 -18.63 3.10
CA SER A 24 -1.74 -18.02 3.65
C SER A 24 -1.53 -16.59 4.15
N PHE A 25 -0.29 -16.22 4.50
CA PHE A 25 0.04 -14.87 4.93
C PHE A 25 -0.23 -13.84 3.83
N PHE A 26 -0.03 -14.26 2.58
CA PHE A 26 -0.16 -13.45 1.36
C PHE A 26 -1.55 -13.46 0.73
N GLU A 27 -2.54 -14.09 1.36
CA GLU A 27 -3.92 -14.06 0.89
C GLU A 27 -4.43 -12.62 0.82
N LEU A 28 -5.01 -12.26 -0.32
CA LEU A 28 -5.63 -10.96 -0.54
C LEU A 28 -6.90 -10.83 0.31
N PRO A 29 -7.30 -9.61 0.70
CA PRO A 29 -8.57 -9.42 1.37
C PRO A 29 -9.73 -9.85 0.48
N GLU A 30 -10.63 -10.69 1.02
CA GLU A 30 -11.76 -11.27 0.28
C GLU A 30 -13.04 -10.42 0.36
N THR A 31 -12.94 -9.18 0.87
CA THR A 31 -14.09 -8.29 1.00
C THR A 31 -14.63 -7.90 -0.39
N PRO A 32 -15.94 -7.59 -0.50
CA PRO A 32 -16.50 -7.12 -1.77
C PRO A 32 -15.77 -5.90 -2.34
N LEU A 33 -15.30 -4.99 -1.48
CA LEU A 33 -14.57 -3.80 -1.90
C LEU A 33 -13.16 -4.14 -2.41
N ALA A 34 -12.45 -5.06 -1.75
CA ALA A 34 -11.14 -5.50 -2.20
C ALA A 34 -11.18 -6.22 -3.55
N LYS A 35 -12.23 -7.02 -3.79
CA LYS A 35 -12.50 -7.65 -5.11
C LYS A 35 -12.82 -6.63 -6.18
N ARG A 36 -13.58 -5.57 -5.85
CA ARG A 36 -13.83 -4.46 -6.78
C ARG A 36 -12.54 -3.72 -7.14
N ALA A 37 -11.66 -3.45 -6.17
CA ALA A 37 -10.35 -2.86 -6.45
C ALA A 37 -9.48 -3.76 -7.33
N GLU A 38 -9.46 -5.08 -7.06
CA GLU A 38 -8.73 -6.03 -7.89
C GLU A 38 -9.18 -5.97 -9.35
N ASN A 39 -10.50 -6.11 -9.59
CA ASN A 39 -11.06 -6.06 -10.94
C ASN A 39 -10.79 -4.72 -11.60
N PHE A 40 -11.02 -3.62 -10.87
CA PHE A 40 -10.77 -2.27 -11.36
C PHE A 40 -9.33 -2.11 -11.84
N VAL A 41 -8.33 -2.48 -11.02
CA VAL A 41 -6.92 -2.31 -11.39
C VAL A 41 -6.53 -3.21 -12.56
N ARG A 42 -7.01 -4.46 -12.61
CA ARG A 42 -6.75 -5.37 -13.74
C ARG A 42 -7.27 -4.85 -15.08
N GLU A 43 -8.38 -4.11 -15.06
CA GLU A 43 -8.99 -3.53 -16.26
C GLU A 43 -8.46 -2.13 -16.58
N PHE A 44 -8.07 -1.37 -15.56
CA PHE A 44 -7.78 0.06 -15.68
C PHE A 44 -6.32 0.37 -16.02
N ILE A 45 -5.37 -0.50 -15.69
CA ILE A 45 -3.94 -0.28 -15.95
C ILE A 45 -3.30 -1.47 -16.68
N PRO A 46 -2.11 -1.31 -17.29
CA PRO A 46 -1.42 -2.42 -17.93
C PRO A 46 -1.17 -3.61 -16.99
N LEU A 47 -1.27 -4.83 -17.52
CA LEU A 47 -1.16 -6.08 -16.73
C LEU A 47 0.09 -6.16 -15.86
N TRP A 48 1.23 -5.70 -16.37
CA TRP A 48 2.49 -5.72 -15.62
C TRP A 48 2.42 -4.81 -14.38
N ALA A 49 1.75 -3.66 -14.48
CA ALA A 49 1.58 -2.70 -13.39
C ALA A 49 0.58 -3.24 -12.35
N ALA A 50 -0.50 -3.88 -12.81
CA ALA A 50 -1.42 -4.58 -11.91
C ALA A 50 -0.69 -5.69 -11.11
N HIS A 51 0.12 -6.52 -11.77
CA HIS A 51 0.92 -7.54 -11.09
C HIS A 51 1.94 -6.94 -10.12
N HIS A 52 2.61 -5.84 -10.49
CA HIS A 52 3.48 -5.08 -9.60
C HIS A 52 2.72 -4.63 -8.34
N SER A 53 1.54 -4.03 -8.48
CA SER A 53 0.72 -3.59 -7.36
C SER A 53 0.35 -4.71 -6.37
N PHE A 54 0.04 -5.91 -6.86
CA PHE A 54 -0.23 -7.06 -5.98
C PHE A 54 1.03 -7.57 -5.27
N ARG A 55 2.20 -7.59 -5.93
CA ARG A 55 3.47 -7.95 -5.29
C ARG A 55 3.92 -6.90 -4.28
N THR A 56 3.72 -5.62 -4.58
CA THR A 56 3.93 -4.49 -3.65
C THR A 56 3.17 -4.71 -2.35
N TYR A 57 1.92 -5.18 -2.41
CA TYR A 57 1.15 -5.54 -1.22
C TYR A 57 1.79 -6.70 -0.43
N ALA A 58 2.18 -7.78 -1.10
CA ALA A 58 2.84 -8.91 -0.44
C ALA A 58 4.14 -8.49 0.28
N PHE A 59 4.99 -7.69 -0.39
CA PHE A 59 6.22 -7.18 0.21
C PHE A 59 5.96 -6.20 1.36
N ALA A 60 4.93 -5.35 1.24
CA ALA A 60 4.51 -4.49 2.35
C ALA A 60 4.16 -5.32 3.60
N LEU A 61 3.48 -6.45 3.45
CA LEU A 61 3.17 -7.33 4.58
C LEU A 61 4.42 -7.98 5.18
N CYS A 62 5.35 -8.48 4.36
CA CYS A 62 6.62 -9.03 4.86
C CYS A 62 7.39 -8.00 5.68
N ILE A 63 7.46 -6.76 5.19
CA ILE A 63 8.20 -5.68 5.85
C ILE A 63 7.51 -5.25 7.14
N ALA A 64 6.18 -5.16 7.15
CA ALA A 64 5.41 -4.88 8.35
C ALA A 64 5.62 -5.96 9.42
N ASN A 65 5.64 -7.23 9.01
CA ASN A 65 5.89 -8.36 9.90
C ASN A 65 7.31 -8.33 10.47
N TYR A 66 8.32 -8.22 9.59
CA TYR A 66 9.71 -8.13 9.98
C TYR A 66 9.92 -7.01 10.99
N ALA A 67 9.36 -5.83 10.75
CA ALA A 67 9.52 -4.67 11.61
C ALA A 67 8.66 -4.70 12.90
N GLY A 68 7.81 -5.71 13.07
CA GLY A 68 6.87 -5.80 14.19
C GLY A 68 5.82 -4.68 14.19
N TRP A 69 5.41 -4.21 13.01
CA TRP A 69 4.39 -3.17 12.80
C TRP A 69 2.98 -3.74 12.59
N ASP A 70 2.85 -5.05 12.43
CA ASP A 70 1.60 -5.75 12.13
C ASP A 70 0.92 -6.41 13.35
N SER A 71 1.57 -6.37 14.52
CA SER A 71 1.08 -7.04 15.74
C SER A 71 1.34 -6.25 17.03
N GLY A 72 0.61 -6.61 18.09
CA GLY A 72 0.78 -6.04 19.44
C GLY A 72 0.43 -4.56 19.54
N GLU A 73 1.07 -3.86 20.49
CA GLU A 73 0.84 -2.43 20.74
C GLU A 73 1.30 -1.55 19.57
N ASN A 74 2.37 -1.95 18.87
CA ASN A 74 2.88 -1.23 17.71
C ASN A 74 1.83 -1.13 16.59
N ALA A 75 1.13 -2.23 16.29
CA ALA A 75 0.06 -2.21 15.28
C ALA A 75 -1.05 -1.23 15.63
N GLN A 76 -1.44 -1.17 16.90
CA GLN A 76 -2.47 -0.23 17.36
C GLN A 76 -1.99 1.22 17.29
N GLU A 77 -0.77 1.52 17.75
CA GLU A 77 -0.22 2.88 17.72
C GLU A 77 0.01 3.38 16.29
N LEU A 78 0.49 2.50 15.41
CA LEU A 78 0.75 2.84 14.02
C LEU A 78 -0.52 2.86 13.15
N GLY A 79 -1.63 2.32 13.67
CA GLY A 79 -2.88 2.18 12.94
C GLY A 79 -2.76 1.19 11.79
N PHE A 80 -2.11 0.04 12.02
CA PHE A 80 -2.00 -1.03 11.04
C PHE A 80 -3.39 -1.55 10.68
N ASP A 81 -3.73 -1.46 9.41
CA ASP A 81 -4.94 -2.01 8.82
C ASP A 81 -4.57 -2.68 7.50
N LYS A 82 -4.69 -4.02 7.49
CA LYS A 82 -4.27 -4.87 6.37
C LYS A 82 -5.02 -4.55 5.07
N GLU A 83 -6.28 -4.09 5.16
CA GLU A 83 -7.11 -3.79 4.00
C GLU A 83 -6.89 -2.34 3.51
N LEU A 84 -6.66 -1.39 4.40
CA LEU A 84 -6.23 -0.03 4.02
C LEU A 84 -4.88 -0.07 3.27
N ILE A 85 -3.92 -0.85 3.78
CA ILE A 85 -2.63 -1.05 3.11
C ILE A 85 -2.82 -1.73 1.76
N TYR A 86 -3.76 -2.67 1.64
CA TYR A 86 -4.12 -3.30 0.37
C TYR A 86 -4.60 -2.26 -0.64
N PHE A 87 -5.52 -1.36 -0.28
CA PHE A 87 -5.97 -0.31 -1.21
C PHE A 87 -4.85 0.62 -1.63
N ALA A 88 -3.99 1.04 -0.69
CA ALA A 88 -2.86 1.89 -1.03
C ALA A 88 -1.90 1.19 -2.00
N CYS A 89 -1.59 -0.10 -1.78
CA CYS A 89 -0.70 -0.87 -2.66
C CYS A 89 -1.35 -1.19 -4.02
N VAL A 90 -2.60 -1.62 -4.05
CA VAL A 90 -3.26 -2.03 -5.31
C VAL A 90 -3.52 -0.84 -6.22
N LEU A 91 -3.86 0.31 -5.65
CA LEU A 91 -4.22 1.52 -6.40
C LEU A 91 -3.04 2.44 -6.74
N HIS A 92 -1.83 2.20 -6.21
CA HIS A 92 -0.73 3.17 -6.37
C HIS A 92 -0.32 3.43 -7.82
N GLU A 93 -0.45 2.43 -8.69
CA GLU A 93 -0.09 2.55 -10.10
C GLU A 93 -1.25 2.93 -11.03
N ILE A 94 -2.36 3.45 -10.51
CA ILE A 94 -3.45 4.00 -11.34
C ILE A 94 -2.94 5.05 -12.34
N GLY A 95 -1.85 5.76 -12.00
CA GLY A 95 -1.15 6.68 -12.88
C GLY A 95 -0.71 6.08 -14.23
N PHE A 96 -0.53 4.76 -14.33
CA PHE A 96 -0.19 4.09 -15.58
C PHE A 96 -1.35 3.94 -16.58
N ASN A 97 -2.55 4.39 -16.22
CA ASN A 97 -3.65 4.46 -17.18
C ASN A 97 -3.29 5.41 -18.34
N PRO A 98 -3.53 5.04 -19.61
CA PRO A 98 -3.22 5.89 -20.77
C PRO A 98 -3.86 7.29 -20.73
N ASP A 99 -5.01 7.44 -20.07
CA ASP A 99 -5.68 8.74 -19.90
C ASP A 99 -4.91 9.71 -19.01
N ALA A 100 -3.99 9.22 -18.16
CA ALA A 100 -3.11 10.08 -17.38
C ALA A 100 -2.25 10.99 -18.28
N GLN A 101 -1.92 10.55 -19.49
CA GLN A 101 -1.15 11.34 -20.48
C GLN A 101 -1.91 12.58 -20.98
N LYS A 102 -3.22 12.65 -20.76
CA LYS A 102 -4.06 13.81 -21.09
C LYS A 102 -4.00 14.90 -20.02
N SER A 103 -3.38 14.62 -18.88
CA SER A 103 -3.19 15.55 -17.77
C SER A 103 -1.76 16.11 -17.76
N SER A 104 -1.59 17.31 -17.21
CA SER A 104 -0.27 17.88 -16.90
C SER A 104 0.28 17.46 -15.53
N LEU A 105 -0.48 16.64 -14.77
CA LEU A 105 -0.05 16.10 -13.49
C LEU A 105 0.95 14.94 -13.69
N SER A 106 1.82 14.71 -12.72
CA SER A 106 2.65 13.49 -12.71
C SER A 106 1.76 12.25 -12.54
N LEU A 107 2.32 11.08 -12.88
CA LEU A 107 1.65 9.80 -12.76
C LEU A 107 1.16 9.57 -11.32
N GLU A 108 1.99 9.91 -10.33
CA GLU A 108 1.70 9.75 -8.91
C GLU A 108 0.57 10.67 -8.44
N LEU A 109 0.62 11.96 -8.81
CA LEU A 109 -0.42 12.91 -8.40
C LEU A 109 -1.76 12.63 -9.09
N TRP A 110 -1.73 12.31 -10.38
CA TRP A 110 -2.93 11.93 -11.11
C TRP A 110 -3.53 10.64 -10.55
N GLY A 111 -2.68 9.62 -10.33
CA GLY A 111 -3.08 8.34 -9.74
C GLY A 111 -3.66 8.49 -8.34
N ALA A 112 -3.03 9.29 -7.48
CA ALA A 112 -3.50 9.58 -6.13
C ALA A 112 -4.90 10.20 -6.11
N ILE A 113 -5.13 11.22 -6.95
CA ILE A 113 -6.44 11.86 -7.07
C ILE A 113 -7.49 10.85 -7.56
N LYS A 114 -7.15 10.04 -8.56
CA LYS A 114 -8.06 9.03 -9.11
C LYS A 114 -8.38 7.89 -8.13
N ALA A 115 -7.40 7.44 -7.37
CA ALA A 115 -7.60 6.47 -6.29
C ALA A 115 -8.55 7.03 -5.23
N ARG A 116 -8.35 8.29 -4.83
CA ARG A 116 -9.21 9.00 -3.87
C ARG A 116 -10.64 9.09 -4.36
N GLU A 117 -10.83 9.54 -5.61
CA GLU A 117 -12.15 9.62 -6.26
C GLU A 117 -12.83 8.25 -6.26
N TRP A 118 -12.10 7.21 -6.70
CA TRP A 118 -12.61 5.85 -6.75
C TRP A 118 -13.10 5.36 -5.38
N ILE A 119 -12.30 5.51 -4.31
CA ILE A 119 -12.67 5.10 -2.94
C ILE A 119 -13.94 5.83 -2.45
N LEU A 120 -14.02 7.13 -2.69
CA LEU A 120 -15.19 7.93 -2.33
C LEU A 120 -16.45 7.51 -3.11
N GLU A 121 -16.30 7.15 -4.38
CA GLU A 121 -17.39 6.60 -5.20
C GLU A 121 -17.85 5.24 -4.69
N GLN A 122 -16.92 4.35 -4.29
CA GLN A 122 -17.26 3.05 -3.73
C GLN A 122 -18.11 3.17 -2.47
N THR A 123 -17.83 4.20 -1.65
CA THR A 123 -18.53 4.48 -0.40
C THR A 123 -20.03 4.68 -0.61
N SER A 124 -20.43 5.34 -1.69
CA SER A 124 -21.85 5.57 -1.99
C SER A 124 -22.61 4.26 -2.24
N GLN A 125 -21.98 3.27 -2.89
CA GLN A 125 -22.58 1.97 -3.21
C GLN A 125 -22.46 0.98 -2.03
N VAL A 126 -21.33 0.97 -1.33
CA VAL A 126 -21.08 0.06 -0.19
C VAL A 126 -21.91 0.43 1.03
N LEU A 127 -22.12 1.72 1.33
CA LEU A 127 -22.96 2.12 2.45
C LEU A 127 -24.43 1.71 2.25
N GLU A 128 -24.90 1.58 1.00
CA GLU A 128 -26.22 1.03 0.69
C GLU A 128 -26.30 -0.49 0.93
N GLU A 129 -25.21 -1.22 0.64
CA GLU A 129 -25.12 -2.68 0.73
C GLU A 129 -24.75 -3.21 2.13
N CYS A 130 -23.91 -2.48 2.87
CA CYS A 130 -23.30 -2.91 4.12
C CYS A 130 -23.75 -2.01 5.28
N ARG A 131 -24.97 -2.22 5.79
CA ARG A 131 -25.56 -1.50 6.95
C ARG A 131 -24.84 -1.73 8.30
N GLY A 132 -23.51 -1.60 8.40
CA GLY A 132 -22.88 -1.71 9.71
C GLY A 132 -21.36 -1.64 9.86
N PHE A 133 -20.56 -1.46 8.80
CA PHE A 133 -19.11 -1.62 8.95
C PHE A 133 -18.21 -0.42 8.60
N GLN A 134 -18.72 0.62 7.93
CA GLN A 134 -17.97 1.86 7.71
C GLN A 134 -18.90 3.05 7.83
N THR A 135 -18.50 4.11 8.52
CA THR A 135 -19.16 5.42 8.43
C THR A 135 -18.58 6.16 7.22
N ALA A 136 -19.34 7.09 6.64
CA ALA A 136 -18.82 7.96 5.57
C ALA A 136 -17.52 8.68 5.97
N GLU A 137 -17.35 8.99 7.27
CA GLU A 137 -16.13 9.56 7.84
C GLU A 137 -14.93 8.60 7.76
N SER A 138 -15.12 7.31 8.04
CA SER A 138 -14.04 6.32 7.94
C SER A 138 -13.55 6.14 6.50
N MET A 139 -14.45 6.22 5.51
CA MET A 139 -14.08 6.11 4.11
C MET A 139 -13.41 7.37 3.56
N ALA A 140 -13.82 8.55 4.00
CA ALA A 140 -13.12 9.79 3.65
C ALA A 140 -11.67 9.77 4.18
N TYR A 141 -11.48 9.27 5.41
CA TYR A 141 -10.15 9.06 5.98
C TYR A 141 -9.32 8.06 5.17
N TRP A 142 -9.89 6.92 4.74
CA TRP A 142 -9.19 5.96 3.89
C TRP A 142 -8.81 6.56 2.54
N ALA A 143 -9.73 7.31 1.92
CA ALA A 143 -9.49 7.97 0.64
C ALA A 143 -8.32 8.97 0.75
N ASP A 144 -8.28 9.77 1.81
CA ASP A 144 -7.21 10.74 2.06
C ASP A 144 -5.87 10.04 2.39
N GLU A 145 -5.87 9.00 3.22
CA GLU A 145 -4.67 8.24 3.57
C GLU A 145 -4.07 7.51 2.36
N VAL A 146 -4.92 6.90 1.52
CA VAL A 146 -4.49 6.27 0.26
C VAL A 146 -3.96 7.33 -0.71
N CYS A 147 -4.65 8.47 -0.86
CA CYS A 147 -4.20 9.57 -1.71
C CYS A 147 -2.79 10.05 -1.31
N GLU A 148 -2.57 10.32 -0.02
CA GLU A 148 -1.29 10.78 0.52
C GLU A 148 -0.19 9.74 0.29
N ALA A 149 -0.48 8.46 0.54
CA ALA A 149 0.46 7.37 0.32
C ALA A 149 0.90 7.30 -1.14
N ILE A 150 -0.05 7.33 -2.08
CA ILE A 150 0.23 7.25 -3.52
C ILE A 150 0.96 8.50 -4.01
N ALA A 151 0.56 9.70 -3.58
CA ALA A 151 1.17 10.94 -4.05
C ALA A 151 2.68 11.03 -3.72
N ARG A 152 3.15 10.29 -2.70
CA ARG A 152 4.51 10.42 -2.16
C ARG A 152 5.33 9.13 -2.24
N HIS A 153 4.80 8.03 -2.79
CA HIS A 153 5.47 6.72 -2.71
C HIS A 153 6.78 6.62 -3.49
N THR A 154 7.01 7.47 -4.50
CA THR A 154 8.28 7.52 -5.27
C THR A 154 9.31 8.46 -4.65
N ILE A 155 8.89 9.32 -3.71
CA ILE A 155 9.78 10.23 -3.02
C ILE A 155 10.37 9.45 -1.85
N GLU A 156 11.53 8.82 -2.06
CA GLU A 156 12.34 8.36 -0.94
C GLU A 156 12.57 9.57 -0.03
N PHE A 157 12.03 9.51 1.19
CA PHE A 157 11.95 10.62 2.15
C PHE A 157 13.33 11.01 2.71
N ARG A 158 14.30 11.26 1.84
CA ARG A 158 15.61 11.79 2.18
C ARG A 158 15.44 13.26 2.53
N ASP A 159 15.45 13.54 3.83
CA ASP A 159 15.59 14.86 4.45
C ASP A 159 14.47 15.90 4.22
N PHE A 160 13.47 15.66 3.37
CA PHE A 160 12.32 16.55 3.18
C PHE A 160 11.19 16.34 4.21
N SER A 161 11.12 15.16 4.82
CA SER A 161 10.12 14.83 5.84
C SER A 161 10.74 13.87 6.85
N SER A 162 10.64 14.18 8.14
CA SER A 162 11.22 13.34 9.20
C SER A 162 10.37 12.12 9.53
N ARG A 163 9.09 12.10 9.10
CA ARG A 163 8.15 11.01 9.39
C ARG A 163 7.16 10.79 8.25
N VAL A 164 6.76 9.53 8.09
CA VAL A 164 5.80 9.07 7.08
C VAL A 164 4.68 8.31 7.78
N ARG A 165 3.45 8.38 7.27
CA ARG A 165 2.38 7.48 7.73
C ARG A 165 2.75 6.02 7.45
N LEU A 166 2.26 5.07 8.25
CA LEU A 166 2.60 3.66 8.08
C LEU A 166 2.23 3.17 6.68
N THR A 167 1.03 3.50 6.21
CA THR A 167 0.54 3.17 4.86
C THR A 167 1.49 3.65 3.76
N GLY A 168 1.89 4.93 3.79
CA GLY A 168 2.84 5.48 2.83
C GLY A 168 4.22 4.84 2.90
N ALA A 169 4.70 4.53 4.11
CA ALA A 169 5.97 3.83 4.30
C ALA A 169 5.95 2.43 3.65
N LEU A 170 4.89 1.67 3.92
CA LEU A 170 4.76 0.30 3.40
C LEU A 170 4.59 0.24 1.88
N VAL A 171 3.83 1.16 1.28
CA VAL A 171 3.73 1.26 -0.19
C VAL A 171 5.09 1.57 -0.80
N THR A 172 5.81 2.55 -0.24
CA THR A 172 7.16 2.94 -0.71
C THR A 172 8.14 1.77 -0.64
N LEU A 173 8.18 1.08 0.51
CA LEU A 173 9.09 -0.02 0.76
C LEU A 173 8.75 -1.26 -0.07
N GLY A 174 7.46 -1.59 -0.23
CA GLY A 174 6.97 -2.69 -1.03
C GLY A 174 7.23 -2.48 -2.53
N ALA A 175 6.91 -1.30 -3.07
CA ALA A 175 7.15 -0.98 -4.47
C ALA A 175 8.66 -0.91 -4.78
N GLY A 176 9.43 -0.30 -3.88
CA GLY A 176 10.89 -0.26 -3.96
C GLY A 176 11.53 -1.65 -3.89
N GLN A 177 10.94 -2.59 -3.14
CA GLN A 177 11.39 -3.98 -3.17
C GLN A 177 11.16 -4.61 -4.53
N ASP A 178 9.96 -4.50 -5.09
CA ASP A 178 9.62 -5.19 -6.34
C ASP A 178 10.43 -4.68 -7.54
N LEU A 179 10.71 -3.37 -7.60
CA LEU A 179 11.42 -2.77 -8.74
C LEU A 179 12.95 -2.78 -8.60
N MET A 180 13.46 -2.67 -7.37
CA MET A 180 14.88 -2.36 -7.12
C MET A 180 15.53 -3.26 -6.06
N GLY A 181 14.78 -4.13 -5.40
CA GLY A 181 15.29 -4.99 -4.33
C GLY A 181 15.71 -4.22 -3.07
N LEU A 182 15.17 -3.00 -2.84
CA LEU A 182 15.63 -2.10 -1.76
C LEU A 182 15.46 -2.67 -0.35
N SER A 183 14.55 -3.61 -0.16
CA SER A 183 14.22 -4.19 1.14
C SER A 183 14.55 -5.68 1.23
N ALA A 184 15.39 -6.20 0.33
CA ALA A 184 15.63 -7.65 0.20
C ALA A 184 16.18 -8.28 1.49
N GLN A 185 16.96 -7.52 2.26
CA GLN A 185 17.51 -7.97 3.55
C GLN A 185 16.47 -8.11 4.68
N PHE A 186 15.25 -7.62 4.47
CA PHE A 186 14.15 -7.63 5.44
C PHE A 186 13.04 -8.63 5.06
N ILE A 187 13.25 -9.42 4.00
CA ILE A 187 12.28 -10.37 3.46
C ILE A 187 12.97 -11.73 3.34
N HIS A 188 12.29 -12.81 3.74
CA HIS A 188 12.86 -14.15 3.60
C HIS A 188 12.84 -14.59 2.13
N SER A 189 13.88 -15.29 1.66
CA SER A 189 13.99 -15.69 0.25
C SER A 189 12.84 -16.57 -0.23
N ASP A 190 12.32 -17.43 0.64
CA ASP A 190 11.22 -18.34 0.30
C ASP A 190 9.88 -17.61 0.10
N ASP A 191 9.77 -16.36 0.57
CA ASP A 191 8.60 -15.50 0.36
C ASP A 191 8.68 -14.78 -1.00
N ILE A 192 9.81 -14.86 -1.71
CA ILE A 192 10.02 -14.31 -3.07
C ILE A 192 9.84 -15.44 -4.08
N ILE A 193 8.60 -15.79 -4.40
CA ILE A 193 8.29 -16.81 -5.41
C ILE A 193 8.11 -16.11 -6.77
N THR A 194 9.09 -16.30 -7.66
CA THR A 194 9.08 -15.78 -9.04
C THR A 194 8.24 -16.62 -9.98
#